data_AF-M3JXZ9-F1
#
_entry.id   AF-M3JXZ9-F1
#
_cell.length_a   1.000
_cell.length_b   1.000
_cell.length_c   1.000
_cell.angle_alpha   90.00
_cell.angle_beta   90.00
_cell.angle_gamma   90.00
#
_symmetry.space_group_name_H-M   'P 1'
#
loop_
_entity.id
_entity.type
_entity.pdbx_description
1 polymer ?
#
loop_
_entity_poly.entity_id
_entity_poly.type
_entity_poly.pdbx_seq_one_letter_code
_entity_poly.pdbx_strand_id
1 'polypeptide(L)' 'MSKNQLPFHVRATDAVHRLTILGLVGICVVGGGSIIFNIWANSDYAPWNKEKLTFQEEQYRENKKNNE' A
#
# COMPACT_ATOMS: atom_id res chain seq x y z
N MET A 1 -44.32 -20.74 -5.99
CA MET A 1 -42.89 -20.68 -6.35
C MET A 1 -42.09 -20.85 -5.07
N SER A 2 -41.64 -22.07 -4.76
CA SER A 2 -40.81 -22.31 -3.59
C SER A 2 -39.52 -21.50 -3.73
N LYS A 3 -39.26 -20.58 -2.80
CA LYS A 3 -38.00 -19.85 -2.70
C LYS A 3 -36.92 -20.91 -2.41
N ASN A 4 -36.21 -21.36 -3.46
CA ASN A 4 -34.97 -22.13 -3.32
C ASN A 4 -33.89 -21.21 -2.71
N GLN A 5 -34.05 -20.90 -1.43
CA GLN A 5 -33.03 -20.21 -0.65
C GLN A 5 -31.97 -21.25 -0.30
N LEU A 6 -30.72 -20.95 -0.66
CA LEU A 6 -29.57 -21.77 -0.27
C LEU A 6 -29.59 -21.98 1.25
N PRO A 7 -29.21 -23.18 1.74
CA PRO A 7 -29.14 -23.48 3.17
C PRO A 7 -28.36 -22.40 3.91
N PHE A 8 -28.79 -22.04 5.12
CA PHE A 8 -28.22 -20.91 5.87
C PHE A 8 -26.70 -21.00 6.00
N HIS A 9 -26.16 -22.22 6.21
CA HIS A 9 -24.71 -22.41 6.29
C HIS A 9 -23.99 -21.98 5.01
N VAL A 10 -24.56 -22.23 3.82
CA VAL A 10 -23.92 -21.95 2.52
C VAL A 10 -23.85 -20.45 2.31
N ARG A 11 -24.90 -19.74 2.72
CA ARG A 11 -24.94 -18.27 2.67
C ARG A 11 -23.94 -17.65 3.63
N ALA A 12 -23.79 -18.24 4.82
CA ALA A 12 -22.84 -17.75 5.82
C ALA A 12 -21.40 -17.93 5.35
N THR A 13 -21.04 -19.11 4.82
CA THR A 13 -19.70 -19.32 4.25
C THR A 13 -19.44 -18.45 3.01
N ASP A 14 -20.43 -18.24 2.14
CA ASP A 14 -20.30 -17.32 1.00
C ASP A 14 -20.07 -15.87 1.47
N ALA A 15 -20.80 -15.41 2.49
CA ALA A 15 -20.61 -14.08 3.06
C ALA A 15 -19.22 -13.91 3.69
N VAL A 16 -18.76 -14.88 4.48
CA VAL A 16 -17.41 -14.87 5.07
C VAL A 16 -16.36 -14.86 3.98
N HIS A 17 -16.48 -15.74 2.98
CA HIS A 17 -15.54 -15.82 1.87
C HIS A 17 -15.42 -14.50 1.12
N ARG A 18 -16.56 -13.90 0.74
CA ARG A 18 -16.59 -12.60 0.04
C ARG A 18 -15.95 -11.50 0.89
N LEU A 19 -16.23 -11.47 2.19
CA LEU A 19 -15.69 -10.46 3.10
C LEU A 19 -14.18 -10.61 3.27
N THR A 20 -13.67 -11.84 3.35
CA THR A 20 -12.23 -12.12 3.38
C THR A 20 -11.54 -11.67 2.09
N ILE A 21 -12.10 -12.01 0.93
CA ILE A 21 -11.52 -11.62 -0.37
C ILE A 21 -11.55 -10.09 -0.52
N LEU A 22 -12.67 -9.43 -0.19
CA LEU A 22 -12.76 -7.97 -0.22
C LEU A 22 -11.75 -7.32 0.74
N GLY A 23 -11.56 -7.90 1.92
CA GLY A 23 -10.54 -7.44 2.88
C GLY A 23 -9.13 -7.55 2.32
N LEU A 24 -8.78 -8.69 1.71
CA LEU A 24 -7.47 -8.91 1.09
C LEU A 24 -7.23 -7.92 -0.07
N VAL A 25 -8.22 -7.74 -0.95
CA VAL A 25 -8.14 -6.78 -2.04
C VAL A 25 -7.97 -5.36 -1.49
N GLY A 26 -8.71 -4.99 -0.45
CA GLY A 26 -8.57 -3.69 0.22
C GLY A 26 -7.15 -3.46 0.76
N ILE A 27 -6.57 -4.45 1.44
CA ILE A 27 -5.19 -4.38 1.95
C ILE A 27 -4.19 -4.23 0.80
N CYS A 28 -4.35 -4.99 -0.28
CA CYS A 28 -3.47 -4.89 -1.45
C CYS A 28 -3.57 -3.53 -2.14
N VAL A 29 -4.77 -2.98 -2.30
CA VAL A 29 -4.99 -1.67 -2.91
C VAL A 29 -4.41 -0.55 -2.04
N VAL A 30 -4.65 -0.59 -0.74
CA VAL A 30 -4.10 0.41 0.20
C VAL A 30 -2.57 0.30 0.27
N GLY A 31 -2.03 -0.91 0.39
CA GLY A 31 -0.59 -1.16 0.44
C GLY A 31 0.11 -0.75 -0.85
N GLY A 32 -0.38 -1.22 -2.00
CA GLY A 32 0.15 -0.87 -3.32
C GLY A 32 0.01 0.62 -3.61
N GLY A 33 -1.14 1.21 -3.30
CA GLY A 33 -1.39 2.65 -3.41
C GLY A 33 -0.44 3.47 -2.54
N SER A 34 -0.16 3.04 -1.32
CA SER A 34 0.80 3.71 -0.43
C SER A 34 2.22 3.71 -1.00
N ILE A 35 2.67 2.58 -1.56
CA ILE A 35 4.00 2.49 -2.21
C ILE A 35 4.05 3.42 -3.42
N ILE A 36 3.06 3.34 -4.31
CA ILE A 36 3.00 4.19 -5.51
C ILE A 36 2.93 5.66 -5.13
N PHE A 37 2.15 6.01 -4.11
CA PHE A 37 2.03 7.38 -3.61
C PHE A 37 3.36 7.88 -3.04
N ASN A 38 4.09 7.07 -2.28
CA ASN A 38 5.41 7.45 -1.77
C ASN A 38 6.42 7.64 -2.91
N ILE A 39 6.41 6.76 -3.91
CA ILE A 39 7.27 6.91 -5.09
C ILE A 39 6.90 8.20 -5.84
N TRP A 40 5.62 8.44 -6.09
CA TRP A 40 5.14 9.63 -6.80
C TRP A 40 5.47 10.91 -6.03
N ALA A 41 5.18 10.96 -4.73
CA ALA A 41 5.47 12.11 -3.88
C ALA A 41 6.96 12.45 -3.81
N ASN A 42 7.83 11.43 -3.88
CA ASN A 42 9.28 11.59 -3.92
C ASN A 42 9.84 11.72 -5.35
N SER A 43 9.00 11.57 -6.37
CA SER A 43 9.37 11.69 -7.78
C SER A 43 9.48 13.15 -8.20
N ASP A 44 10.36 13.42 -9.16
CA ASP A 44 10.58 14.74 -9.76
C ASP A 44 9.34 15.32 -10.47
N TYR A 45 8.32 14.48 -10.70
CA TYR A 45 7.06 14.88 -11.33
C TYR A 45 6.02 15.44 -10.34
N ALA A 46 6.18 15.27 -9.03
CA ALA A 46 5.23 15.76 -8.03
C ALA A 46 5.74 17.06 -7.39
N PRO A 47 4.92 18.15 -7.34
CA PRO A 47 5.31 19.44 -6.76
C PRO A 47 5.38 19.45 -5.23
N TRP A 48 5.18 18.30 -4.56
CA TRP A 48 5.10 18.18 -3.10
C TRP A 48 6.38 17.72 -2.41
N ASN A 49 7.47 17.56 -3.17
CA ASN A 49 8.73 17.05 -2.66
C ASN A 49 9.49 18.11 -1.84
N LYS A 50 9.19 18.22 -0.53
CA LYS A 50 9.89 19.14 0.39
C LYS A 50 11.20 18.58 0.96
N GLU A 51 11.34 17.26 1.01
CA GLU A 51 12.54 16.55 1.45
C GLU A 51 12.98 15.57 0.35
N LYS A 52 13.31 16.12 -0.82
CA LYS A 52 13.94 15.32 -1.86
C LYS A 52 15.18 14.67 -1.23
N LEU A 53 15.31 13.36 -1.34
CA LEU A 53 16.56 12.63 -1.12
C LEU A 53 17.57 13.07 -2.20
N THR A 54 17.88 14.36 -2.25
CA THR A 54 18.99 14.89 -3.02
C THR A 54 20.23 14.40 -2.33
N PHE A 55 21.10 13.75 -3.10
CA PHE A 55 22.45 13.47 -2.66
C PHE A 55 23.11 14.78 -2.22
N GLN A 56 23.21 14.99 -0.91
CA GLN A 56 23.96 16.10 -0.35
C GLN A 56 25.40 15.63 -0.22
N GLU A 57 26.27 16.16 -1.09
CA GLU A 57 27.70 15.81 -1.11
C GLU A 57 28.37 16.06 0.26
N GLU A 58 27.80 16.98 1.06
CA GLU A 58 28.17 17.26 2.44
C GLU A 58 27.90 16.06 3.38
N GLN A 59 26.72 15.45 3.34
CA GLN A 59 26.41 14.23 4.11
C GLN A 59 27.31 13.05 3.71
N TYR A 60 27.68 12.97 2.43
CA TYR A 60 28.59 11.93 1.94
C TYR A 60 30.03 12.16 2.44
N ARG A 61 30.49 13.42 2.48
CA ARG A 61 31.80 13.79 3.05
C ARG A 61 31.87 13.59 4.56
N GLU A 62 30.81 13.91 5.31
CA GLU A 62 30.76 13.69 6.77
C GLU A 62 30.75 12.20 7.13
N ASN A 63 29.95 11.39 6.44
CA ASN A 63 29.92 9.94 6.69
C ASN A 63 31.24 9.25 6.33
N LYS A 64 31.98 9.78 5.35
CA LYS A 64 33.32 9.29 5.00
C LYS A 64 34.36 9.64 6.07
N LYS A 65 34.28 10.84 6.66
CA LYS A 65 35.15 11.28 7.77
C LYS A 65 34.92 10.53 9.08
N ASN A 66 33.68 10.12 9.38
CA ASN A 66 33.35 9.38 10.60
C ASN A 66 33.63 7.86 10.51
N ASN A 67 33.93 7.34 9.31
CA ASN A 67 34.32 5.93 9.09
C ASN A 67 35.83 5.76 8.87
N GLU A 68 36.62 6.82 9.02
CA GLU A 68 38.09 6.80 9.16
C GLU A 68 38.47 6.94 10.64
#